data_AF-A0A2E7W5C4-F1
#
_entry.id   AF-A0A2E7W5C4-F1
#
_cell.length_a   1.000
_cell.length_b   1.000
_cell.length_c   1.000
_cell.angle_alpha   90.00
_cell.angle_beta   90.00
_cell.angle_gamma   90.00
#
_symmetry.space_group_name_H-M   'P 1'
#
loop_
_entity.id
_entity.type
_entity.pdbx_description
1 polymer ?
#
loop_
_entity_poly.entity_id
_entity_poly.type
_entity_poly.pdbx_seq_one_letter_code
_entity_poly.pdbx_strand_id
1 'polypeptide(L)'
;MSRTRNIQSIVGYGLPYVFVENIKLTKGFMKRDDRNYYENTGLSYIKNKFGRNEKQKKSNSQNKNYYTDEVITATLSLSIPELFAGRRWFGKNSTKEMSVCVVQSTHPDATKILMGGDRYVEESLPDHLKPFVLQRKLNIPAQINLSSYKTKEIAALQDTLCLVPLDVSFVVNSKHLTYFLYSEVGSLVGSRTIERVMDNDIIKRTATSFYLPNGSVWSGPVHKHNDVWMVGARHTSRAHPVLEKVEYNNVKIQDFRIFNRLEEMQNNISLTREVDPRRILSNLFLTRDGDSAARGLFAVNIESFLRENSRFNNLFYTSKVDKLMAHASIQSLRVIRIKREKKGVNDFDFIDQKDLYSTVAESGDHSSRKFLMRKNNFIDENMDG
;
A
#
# COMPACT_ATOMS: atom_id res chain seq x y z
N MET A 1 20.10 -15.82 9.45
CA MET A 1 20.46 -15.68 8.02
C MET A 1 21.73 -14.85 7.91
N SER A 2 22.63 -15.12 6.96
CA SER A 2 23.86 -14.32 6.80
C SER A 2 23.56 -12.91 6.26
N ARG A 3 24.36 -11.91 6.65
CA ARG A 3 24.25 -10.51 6.19
C ARG A 3 24.10 -10.40 4.66
N THR A 4 24.81 -11.26 3.92
CA THR A 4 24.76 -11.33 2.45
C THR A 4 23.38 -11.71 1.92
N ARG A 5 22.68 -12.69 2.53
CA ARG A 5 21.32 -13.07 2.10
C ARG A 5 20.33 -11.93 2.34
N ASN A 6 20.47 -11.22 3.47
CA ASN A 6 19.62 -10.07 3.76
C ASN A 6 19.81 -8.94 2.74
N ILE A 7 21.07 -8.62 2.40
CA ILE A 7 21.38 -7.62 1.36
C ILE A 7 20.78 -8.02 0.00
N GLN A 8 20.98 -9.27 -0.42
CA GLN A 8 20.47 -9.78 -1.71
C GLN A 8 18.95 -9.70 -1.83
N SER A 9 18.23 -9.91 -0.73
CA SER A 9 16.76 -9.78 -0.71
C SER A 9 16.27 -8.34 -0.94
N ILE A 10 17.12 -7.35 -0.70
CA ILE A 10 16.77 -5.92 -0.79
C ILE A 10 17.24 -5.34 -2.12
N VAL A 11 18.50 -5.56 -2.49
CA VAL A 11 19.10 -4.96 -3.70
C VAL A 11 19.22 -5.92 -4.88
N GLY A 12 18.83 -7.20 -4.74
CA GLY A 12 18.96 -8.20 -5.80
C GLY A 12 20.33 -8.90 -5.83
N TYR A 13 20.46 -9.87 -6.74
CA TYR A 13 21.68 -10.63 -6.99
C TYR A 13 22.11 -10.44 -8.45
N GLY A 14 23.22 -9.74 -8.66
CA GLY A 14 23.75 -9.42 -10.00
C GLY A 14 23.11 -8.19 -10.63
N LEU A 15 21.78 -8.21 -10.83
CA LEU A 15 21.00 -7.05 -11.28
C LEU A 15 20.11 -6.53 -10.15
N PRO A 16 19.98 -5.21 -10.01
CA PRO A 16 19.09 -4.65 -9.01
C PRO A 16 17.63 -4.99 -9.28
N TYR A 17 16.86 -5.10 -8.19
CA TYR A 17 15.41 -5.16 -8.27
C TYR A 17 14.85 -3.80 -8.66
N VAL A 18 13.72 -3.82 -9.36
CA VAL A 18 12.94 -2.62 -9.68
C VAL A 18 11.62 -2.76 -8.94
N PHE A 19 11.27 -1.74 -8.15
CA PHE A 19 10.03 -1.70 -7.40
C PHE A 19 9.08 -0.70 -8.05
N VAL A 20 7.80 -1.03 -8.05
CA VAL A 20 6.75 -0.08 -8.40
C VAL A 20 6.31 0.60 -7.11
N GLU A 21 6.52 1.91 -7.01
CA GLU A 21 6.14 2.73 -5.86
C GLU A 21 4.70 3.23 -6.00
N ASN A 22 4.28 3.58 -7.21
CA ASN A 22 2.94 4.09 -7.47
C ASN A 22 2.54 3.87 -8.94
N ILE A 23 1.24 3.77 -9.18
CA ILE A 23 0.64 3.82 -10.52
C ILE A 23 -0.44 4.89 -10.49
N LYS A 24 -0.21 5.99 -11.22
CA LYS A 24 -1.15 7.10 -11.32
C LYS A 24 -1.86 7.07 -12.67
N LEU A 25 -3.18 7.02 -12.65
CA LEU A 25 -4.01 7.19 -13.85
C LEU A 25 -4.39 8.66 -14.00
N THR A 26 -4.13 9.24 -15.16
CA THR A 26 -4.52 10.62 -15.49
C THR A 26 -5.25 10.65 -16.82
N LYS A 27 -6.30 11.47 -16.90
CA LYS A 27 -6.88 11.87 -18.18
C LYS A 27 -6.09 13.05 -18.71
N GLY A 28 -5.75 13.03 -19.99
CA GLY A 28 -5.03 14.13 -20.62
C GLY A 28 -4.92 13.98 -22.13
N PHE A 29 -4.18 14.90 -22.73
CA PHE A 29 -3.89 14.88 -24.16
C PHE A 29 -2.59 14.12 -24.44
N MET A 30 -2.60 13.31 -25.48
CA MET A 30 -1.44 12.51 -25.88
C MET A 30 -0.33 13.41 -26.43
N LYS A 31 0.85 13.37 -25.80
CA LYS A 31 2.05 14.07 -26.31
C LYS A 31 2.43 13.52 -27.68
N ARG A 32 2.96 14.38 -28.55
CA ARG A 32 3.26 14.04 -29.95
C ARG A 32 4.24 12.86 -30.09
N ASP A 33 5.21 12.75 -29.19
CA ASP A 33 6.24 11.70 -29.23
C ASP A 33 5.68 10.30 -28.92
N ASP A 34 4.57 10.21 -28.19
CA ASP A 34 3.89 8.96 -27.92
C ASP A 34 3.06 8.46 -29.13
N ARG A 35 2.74 9.33 -30.11
CA ARG A 35 1.91 8.99 -31.28
C ARG A 35 2.57 8.00 -32.21
N ASN A 36 3.87 8.14 -32.46
CA ASN A 36 4.60 7.28 -33.39
C ASN A 36 4.58 5.80 -32.98
N TYR A 37 4.36 5.52 -31.69
CA TYR A 37 4.28 4.15 -31.18
C TYR A 37 2.90 3.51 -31.39
N TYR A 38 1.82 4.31 -31.31
CA TYR A 38 0.46 3.84 -31.50
C TYR A 38 0.12 3.59 -32.97
N GLU A 39 0.65 4.40 -33.89
CA GLU A 39 0.33 4.27 -35.32
C GLU A 39 0.83 2.96 -35.95
N ASN A 40 1.86 2.32 -35.38
CA ASN A 40 2.38 1.03 -35.87
C ASN A 40 1.56 -0.21 -35.43
N THR A 41 0.63 -0.06 -34.48
CA THR A 41 -0.13 -1.21 -33.93
C THR A 41 -1.39 -1.54 -34.74
N GLY A 42 -1.86 -0.62 -35.59
CA GLY A 42 -3.08 -0.77 -36.38
C GLY A 42 -2.88 -1.51 -37.70
N LEU A 43 -2.40 -2.75 -37.69
CA LEU A 43 -2.46 -3.62 -38.88
C LEU A 43 -3.91 -4.08 -39.09
N SER A 44 -4.66 -3.41 -39.96
CA SER A 44 -5.95 -3.93 -40.43
C SER A 44 -5.71 -4.97 -41.53
N TYR A 45 -6.28 -6.16 -41.33
CA TYR A 45 -6.36 -7.18 -42.37
C TYR A 45 -7.68 -7.01 -43.10
N ILE A 46 -7.61 -6.82 -44.41
CA ILE A 46 -8.79 -6.87 -45.28
C ILE A 46 -8.78 -8.20 -46.03
N LYS A 47 -9.95 -8.82 -46.19
CA LYS A 47 -10.04 -9.96 -47.09
C LYS A 47 -9.92 -9.46 -48.51
N ASN A 48 -8.95 -9.98 -49.26
CA ASN A 48 -8.86 -9.73 -50.68
C ASN A 48 -10.06 -10.38 -51.41
N LYS A 49 -10.18 -10.16 -52.72
CA LYS A 49 -11.25 -10.72 -53.56
C LYS A 49 -11.34 -12.26 -53.52
N PHE A 50 -10.35 -12.95 -52.97
CA PHE A 50 -10.31 -14.41 -52.81
C PHE A 50 -10.55 -14.86 -51.36
N GLY A 51 -10.95 -13.96 -50.47
CA GLY A 51 -11.22 -14.25 -49.07
C GLY A 51 -9.97 -14.42 -48.19
N ARG A 52 -8.76 -14.19 -48.72
CA ARG A 52 -7.50 -14.27 -47.95
C ARG A 52 -7.22 -12.94 -47.26
N ASN A 53 -6.73 -12.99 -46.03
CA ASN A 53 -6.34 -11.80 -45.28
C ASN A 53 -5.08 -11.18 -45.91
N GLU A 54 -5.20 -9.97 -46.44
CA GLU A 54 -4.07 -9.14 -46.90
C GLU A 54 -3.82 -8.00 -45.91
N LYS A 55 -2.54 -7.75 -45.61
CA LYS A 55 -2.12 -6.61 -44.79
C LYS A 55 -2.45 -5.32 -45.55
N GLN A 56 -3.41 -4.55 -45.07
CA GLN A 56 -3.67 -3.23 -45.61
C GLN A 56 -2.60 -2.27 -45.09
N LYS A 57 -1.64 -1.87 -45.94
CA LYS A 57 -0.79 -0.71 -45.63
C LYS A 57 -1.71 0.50 -45.59
N LYS A 58 -2.07 1.01 -44.40
CA LYS A 58 -2.72 2.32 -44.29
C LYS A 58 -1.80 3.33 -44.96
N SER A 59 -2.27 3.96 -46.03
CA SER A 59 -1.54 5.05 -46.67
C SER A 59 -1.37 6.17 -45.63
N ASN A 60 -0.16 6.72 -45.54
CA ASN A 60 0.25 7.76 -44.59
C ASN A 60 -0.60 9.06 -44.61
N SER A 61 -1.63 9.16 -45.45
CA SER A 61 -2.42 10.37 -45.66
C SER A 61 -3.72 10.46 -44.86
N GLN A 62 -4.19 9.41 -44.18
CA GLN A 62 -5.45 9.45 -43.40
C GLN A 62 -5.31 9.49 -41.87
N ASN A 63 -4.10 9.48 -41.31
CA ASN A 63 -3.89 9.58 -39.85
C ASN A 63 -4.03 11.01 -39.29
N LYS A 64 -4.58 11.97 -40.05
CA LYS A 64 -4.48 13.38 -39.67
C LYS A 64 -5.36 13.86 -38.51
N ASN A 65 -6.42 13.16 -38.07
CA ASN A 65 -7.38 13.77 -37.11
C ASN A 65 -8.00 12.87 -36.02
N TYR A 66 -7.45 11.70 -35.66
CA TYR A 66 -8.07 10.82 -34.65
C TYR A 66 -7.69 11.06 -33.18
N TYR A 67 -6.91 12.11 -32.84
CA TYR A 67 -6.42 12.28 -31.47
C TYR A 67 -6.66 13.70 -30.92
N THR A 68 -7.89 14.19 -31.04
CA THR A 68 -8.45 15.22 -30.14
C THR A 68 -9.01 14.61 -28.85
N ASP A 69 -9.05 13.29 -28.74
CA ASP A 69 -9.75 12.60 -27.67
C ASP A 69 -8.90 12.52 -26.40
N GLU A 70 -9.56 12.75 -25.26
CA GLU A 70 -9.01 12.52 -23.94
C GLU A 70 -8.50 11.07 -23.84
N VAL A 71 -7.20 10.90 -23.61
CA VAL A 71 -6.61 9.59 -23.36
C VAL A 71 -6.36 9.41 -21.87
N ILE A 72 -6.51 8.18 -21.39
CA ILE A 72 -6.05 7.79 -20.06
C ILE A 72 -4.59 7.40 -20.17
N THR A 73 -3.75 7.97 -19.34
CA THR A 73 -2.33 7.63 -19.21
C THR A 73 -2.10 7.01 -17.84
N ALA A 74 -1.38 5.89 -17.80
CA ALA A 74 -0.84 5.31 -16.59
C ALA A 74 0.63 5.68 -16.46
N THR A 75 0.94 6.47 -15.43
CA THR A 75 2.32 6.79 -15.03
C THR A 75 2.73 5.88 -13.89
N LEU A 76 3.75 5.05 -14.12
CA LEU A 76 4.38 4.22 -13.12
C LEU A 76 5.58 4.97 -12.55
N SER A 77 5.55 5.19 -11.24
CA SER A 77 6.71 5.64 -10.48
C SER A 77 7.42 4.43 -9.90
N LEU A 78 8.69 4.31 -10.24
CA LEU A 78 9.53 3.16 -9.94
C LEU A 78 10.69 3.59 -9.05
N SER A 79 11.25 2.64 -8.31
CA SER A 79 12.48 2.83 -7.58
C SER A 79 13.44 1.67 -7.79
N ILE A 80 14.74 2.00 -7.79
CA ILE A 80 15.81 1.02 -7.75
C ILE A 80 16.59 1.23 -6.46
N PRO A 81 16.60 0.26 -5.52
CA PRO A 81 17.37 0.37 -4.31
C PRO A 81 18.86 0.14 -4.55
N GLU A 82 19.66 0.93 -3.86
CA GLU A 82 21.11 0.79 -3.75
C GLU A 82 21.53 1.05 -2.30
N LEU A 83 22.58 0.38 -1.84
CA LEU A 83 23.15 0.60 -0.51
C LEU A 83 24.27 1.64 -0.56
N PHE A 84 24.29 2.53 0.43
CA PHE A 84 25.26 3.61 0.49
C PHE A 84 26.67 3.11 0.84
N ALA A 85 26.84 2.29 1.86
CA ALA A 85 28.16 1.85 2.36
C ALA A 85 28.69 0.56 1.70
N GLY A 86 27.87 -0.14 0.91
CA GLY A 86 28.20 -1.44 0.30
C GLY A 86 28.96 -1.39 -1.03
N ARG A 87 29.19 -2.58 -1.62
CA ARG A 87 29.64 -2.71 -3.03
C ARG A 87 28.55 -2.17 -3.95
N ARG A 88 28.71 -0.92 -4.39
CA ARG A 88 27.77 -0.25 -5.29
C ARG A 88 27.83 -0.84 -6.68
N TRP A 89 26.69 -1.10 -7.30
CA TRP A 89 26.59 -1.23 -8.75
C TRP A 89 26.42 0.16 -9.37
N PHE A 90 25.71 1.07 -8.68
CA PHE A 90 25.43 2.45 -9.09
C PHE A 90 26.70 3.32 -9.20
N GLY A 91 26.81 4.11 -10.27
CA GLY A 91 27.92 5.02 -10.54
C GLY A 91 29.19 4.38 -11.12
N LYS A 92 29.23 3.07 -11.33
CA LYS A 92 30.32 2.40 -12.07
C LYS A 92 30.12 2.54 -13.58
N ASN A 93 31.17 2.36 -14.38
CA ASN A 93 31.03 2.33 -15.85
C ASN A 93 29.97 1.32 -16.33
N SER A 94 29.73 0.24 -15.57
CA SER A 94 28.67 -0.73 -15.84
C SER A 94 27.24 -0.18 -15.75
N THR A 95 26.97 0.92 -15.03
CA THR A 95 25.62 1.51 -15.01
C THR A 95 25.28 2.27 -16.28
N LYS A 96 26.28 2.69 -17.07
CA LYS A 96 26.03 3.35 -18.36
C LYS A 96 25.33 2.43 -19.35
N GLU A 97 25.54 1.12 -19.20
CA GLU A 97 24.91 0.09 -20.03
C GLU A 97 23.63 -0.45 -19.40
N MET A 98 23.30 0.00 -18.18
CA MET A 98 22.16 -0.48 -17.42
C MET A 98 20.89 0.31 -17.73
N SER A 99 19.79 -0.41 -17.87
CA SER A 99 18.48 0.15 -18.09
C SER A 99 17.40 -0.68 -17.40
N VAL A 100 16.25 -0.05 -17.18
CA VAL A 100 15.03 -0.70 -16.72
C VAL A 100 14.09 -0.81 -17.91
N CYS A 101 13.67 -2.03 -18.20
CA CYS A 101 12.64 -2.28 -19.19
C CYS A 101 11.29 -2.43 -18.50
N VAL A 102 10.30 -1.74 -19.05
CA VAL A 102 8.91 -1.79 -18.60
C VAL A 102 8.05 -2.17 -19.77
N VAL A 103 7.34 -3.27 -19.63
CA VAL A 103 6.47 -3.84 -20.66
C VAL A 103 5.04 -3.73 -20.18
N GLN A 104 4.20 -3.05 -20.95
CA GLN A 104 2.75 -3.06 -20.78
C GLN A 104 2.14 -4.11 -21.70
N SER A 105 1.25 -4.94 -21.17
CA SER A 105 0.38 -5.80 -21.96
C SER A 105 -1.07 -5.38 -21.75
N THR A 106 -1.80 -5.21 -22.86
CA THR A 106 -3.22 -4.83 -22.88
C THR A 106 -4.14 -5.97 -23.32
N HIS A 107 -3.60 -7.19 -23.47
CA HIS A 107 -4.33 -8.39 -23.88
C HIS A 107 -3.99 -9.60 -22.99
N PRO A 108 -4.98 -10.38 -22.53
CA PRO A 108 -4.77 -11.49 -21.61
C PRO A 108 -3.89 -12.61 -22.17
N ASP A 109 -4.06 -12.99 -23.45
CA ASP A 109 -3.20 -14.03 -24.05
C ASP A 109 -1.74 -13.60 -24.20
N ALA A 110 -1.49 -12.34 -24.56
CA ALA A 110 -0.15 -11.79 -24.59
C ALA A 110 0.47 -11.80 -23.18
N THR A 111 -0.30 -11.40 -22.17
CA THR A 111 0.10 -11.49 -20.76
C THR A 111 0.47 -12.93 -20.37
N LYS A 112 -0.33 -13.93 -20.75
CA LYS A 112 -0.05 -15.34 -20.46
C LYS A 112 1.25 -15.84 -21.10
N ILE A 113 1.55 -15.43 -22.33
CA ILE A 113 2.80 -15.77 -23.02
C ILE A 113 3.99 -15.09 -22.32
N LEU A 114 3.88 -13.79 -22.00
CA LEU A 114 4.92 -13.04 -21.31
C LEU A 114 5.22 -13.59 -19.91
N MET A 115 4.21 -14.10 -19.21
CA MET A 115 4.37 -14.82 -17.95
C MET A 115 5.11 -16.16 -18.11
N GLY A 116 5.18 -16.70 -19.32
CA GLY A 116 5.77 -18.00 -19.65
C GLY A 116 7.30 -18.05 -19.61
N GLY A 117 8.00 -16.92 -19.50
CA GLY A 117 9.45 -16.93 -19.28
C GLY A 117 10.34 -16.63 -20.49
N ASP A 118 9.79 -16.48 -21.70
CA ASP A 118 10.63 -16.45 -22.90
C ASP A 118 11.28 -15.08 -23.17
N ARG A 119 12.55 -15.11 -23.56
CA ARG A 119 13.56 -14.08 -23.20
C ARG A 119 13.59 -12.81 -24.05
N TYR A 120 12.68 -12.68 -25.01
CA TYR A 120 12.57 -11.51 -25.89
C TYR A 120 11.09 -11.17 -26.04
N VAL A 121 10.65 -10.21 -25.22
CA VAL A 121 9.25 -9.85 -24.97
C VAL A 121 8.47 -9.66 -26.26
N GLU A 122 9.04 -8.97 -27.25
CA GLU A 122 8.34 -8.66 -28.49
C GLU A 122 8.54 -9.73 -29.58
N GLU A 123 9.75 -10.28 -29.70
CA GLU A 123 10.11 -11.22 -30.76
C GLU A 123 9.45 -12.60 -30.59
N SER A 124 9.24 -13.01 -29.33
CA SER A 124 8.59 -14.29 -29.01
C SER A 124 7.07 -14.26 -29.15
N LEU A 125 6.45 -13.08 -29.25
CA LEU A 125 5.00 -12.97 -29.39
C LEU A 125 4.56 -13.30 -30.82
N PRO A 126 3.45 -14.02 -31.00
CA PRO A 126 2.77 -14.11 -32.28
C PRO A 126 2.49 -12.72 -32.85
N ASP A 127 2.61 -12.54 -34.16
CA ASP A 127 2.45 -11.24 -34.83
C ASP A 127 1.11 -10.54 -34.51
N HIS A 128 0.05 -11.32 -34.27
CA HIS A 128 -1.26 -10.78 -33.92
C HIS A 128 -1.35 -10.26 -32.47
N LEU A 129 -0.40 -10.63 -31.60
CA LEU A 129 -0.35 -10.19 -30.20
C LEU A 129 0.62 -9.04 -29.94
N LYS A 130 1.62 -8.84 -30.81
CA LYS A 130 2.58 -7.73 -30.72
C LYS A 130 1.93 -6.34 -30.56
N PRO A 131 0.82 -6.00 -31.27
CA PRO A 131 0.13 -4.72 -31.10
C PRO A 131 -0.37 -4.43 -29.68
N PHE A 132 -0.58 -5.46 -28.86
CA PHE A 132 -1.07 -5.34 -27.49
C PHE A 132 0.04 -5.29 -26.45
N VAL A 133 1.30 -5.20 -26.87
CA VAL A 133 2.45 -5.16 -25.98
C VAL A 133 3.29 -3.95 -26.33
N LEU A 134 3.51 -3.10 -25.33
CA LEU A 134 4.31 -1.89 -25.45
C LEU A 134 5.51 -1.97 -24.53
N GLN A 135 6.69 -1.72 -25.05
CA GLN A 135 7.92 -1.76 -24.29
C GLN A 135 8.55 -0.36 -24.20
N ARG A 136 8.97 0.02 -22.98
CA ARG A 136 9.74 1.23 -22.72
C ARG A 136 11.04 0.86 -22.01
N LYS A 137 12.15 1.43 -22.49
CA LYS A 137 13.48 1.25 -21.90
C LYS A 137 13.91 2.55 -21.25
N LEU A 138 14.17 2.51 -19.96
CA LEU A 138 14.53 3.64 -19.11
C LEU A 138 16.01 3.56 -18.78
N ASN A 139 16.75 4.61 -19.10
CA ASN A 139 18.16 4.70 -18.70
C ASN A 139 18.24 5.10 -17.23
N ILE A 140 19.14 4.44 -16.49
CA ILE A 140 19.38 4.80 -15.10
C ILE A 140 20.23 6.08 -15.06
N PRO A 141 19.86 7.10 -14.26
CA PRO A 141 20.63 8.33 -14.16
C PRO A 141 22.06 8.03 -13.69
N ALA A 142 23.07 8.29 -14.52
CA ALA A 142 24.45 7.87 -14.24
C ALA A 142 25.29 8.89 -13.44
N GLN A 143 24.78 10.10 -13.20
CA GLN A 143 25.61 11.26 -12.79
C GLN A 143 25.22 11.91 -11.47
N ILE A 144 24.30 11.32 -10.71
CA ILE A 144 23.77 11.95 -9.50
C ILE A 144 24.38 11.27 -8.27
N ASN A 145 24.84 12.06 -7.30
CA ASN A 145 25.32 11.53 -6.02
C ASN A 145 24.17 10.81 -5.31
N LEU A 146 24.37 9.55 -4.91
CA LEU A 146 23.34 8.72 -4.25
C LEU A 146 22.72 9.39 -3.01
N SER A 147 23.49 10.22 -2.30
CA SER A 147 23.00 10.96 -1.13
C SER A 147 21.91 11.98 -1.45
N SER A 148 21.73 12.35 -2.71
CA SER A 148 20.66 13.26 -3.14
C SER A 148 19.32 12.56 -3.40
N TYR A 149 19.30 11.22 -3.43
CA TYR A 149 18.07 10.46 -3.56
C TYR A 149 17.40 10.24 -2.22
N LYS A 150 16.13 9.78 -2.25
CA LYS A 150 15.40 9.39 -1.04
C LYS A 150 16.16 8.29 -0.32
N THR A 151 16.45 8.52 0.95
CA THR A 151 17.19 7.59 1.80
C THR A 151 16.31 6.97 2.89
N LYS A 152 16.66 5.76 3.30
CA LYS A 152 16.08 5.09 4.46
C LYS A 152 17.18 4.31 5.19
N GLU A 153 17.35 4.56 6.47
CA GLU A 153 18.28 3.80 7.28
C GLU A 153 17.77 2.37 7.49
N ILE A 154 18.64 1.39 7.27
CA ILE A 154 18.39 -0.01 7.56
C ILE A 154 19.26 -0.40 8.75
N ALA A 155 18.73 -0.20 9.96
CA ALA A 155 19.45 -0.46 11.22
C ALA A 155 20.06 -1.88 11.27
N ALA A 156 19.35 -2.89 10.73
CA ALA A 156 19.82 -4.28 10.68
C ALA A 156 21.08 -4.48 9.82
N LEU A 157 21.39 -3.57 8.91
CA LEU A 157 22.56 -3.63 8.04
C LEU A 157 23.63 -2.59 8.39
N GLN A 158 23.31 -1.66 9.30
CA GLN A 158 24.10 -0.45 9.58
C GLN A 158 24.45 0.29 8.28
N ASP A 159 23.45 0.45 7.41
CA ASP A 159 23.60 1.03 6.08
C ASP A 159 22.38 1.88 5.72
N THR A 160 22.53 2.73 4.71
CA THR A 160 21.49 3.60 4.18
C THR A 160 21.06 3.08 2.82
N LEU A 161 19.77 2.79 2.68
CA LEU A 161 19.14 2.46 1.41
C LEU A 161 18.84 3.76 0.65
N CYS A 162 19.39 3.90 -0.55
CA CYS A 162 19.06 4.96 -1.48
C CYS A 162 18.08 4.41 -2.53
N LEU A 163 17.01 5.16 -2.82
CA LEU A 163 16.00 4.79 -3.81
C LEU A 163 16.14 5.70 -5.04
N VAL A 164 16.67 5.15 -6.14
CA VAL A 164 16.81 5.86 -7.41
C VAL A 164 15.47 5.91 -8.11
N PRO A 165 14.82 7.08 -8.25
CA PRO A 165 13.49 7.18 -8.86
C PRO A 165 13.58 7.08 -10.37
N LEU A 166 12.60 6.40 -10.98
CA LEU A 166 12.35 6.39 -12.42
C LEU A 166 10.86 6.55 -12.66
N ASP A 167 10.47 7.27 -13.70
CA ASP A 167 9.07 7.38 -14.10
C ASP A 167 8.90 6.92 -15.55
N VAL A 168 7.81 6.23 -15.83
CA VAL A 168 7.41 5.83 -17.17
C VAL A 168 5.91 5.96 -17.35
N SER A 169 5.48 6.42 -18.51
CA SER A 169 4.06 6.59 -18.82
C SER A 169 3.67 5.74 -20.02
N PHE A 170 2.48 5.16 -19.93
CA PHE A 170 1.83 4.41 -21.00
C PHE A 170 0.42 4.95 -21.21
N VAL A 171 -0.01 5.06 -22.45
CA VAL A 171 -1.43 5.27 -22.73
C VAL A 171 -2.18 3.96 -22.46
N VAL A 172 -3.41 4.09 -21.94
CA VAL A 172 -4.26 2.98 -21.53
C VAL A 172 -5.56 3.06 -22.30
N ASN A 173 -5.79 2.08 -23.17
CA ASN A 173 -6.98 1.96 -24.00
C ASN A 173 -7.66 0.59 -23.88
N SER A 174 -7.33 -0.17 -22.84
CA SER A 174 -7.85 -1.52 -22.60
C SER A 174 -8.35 -1.68 -21.18
N LYS A 175 -9.33 -2.57 -21.01
CA LYS A 175 -9.81 -3.04 -19.70
C LYS A 175 -8.81 -4.00 -19.04
N HIS A 176 -7.97 -4.66 -19.83
CA HIS A 176 -6.89 -5.51 -19.34
C HIS A 176 -5.60 -4.72 -19.32
N LEU A 177 -4.90 -4.72 -18.19
CA LEU A 177 -3.65 -3.99 -18.02
C LEU A 177 -2.70 -4.78 -17.14
N THR A 178 -1.54 -5.14 -17.69
CA THR A 178 -0.48 -5.81 -16.92
C THR A 178 0.86 -5.18 -17.23
N TYR A 179 1.69 -4.99 -16.20
CA TYR A 179 3.04 -4.45 -16.35
C TYR A 179 4.07 -5.48 -15.91
N PHE A 180 5.11 -5.64 -16.73
CA PHE A 180 6.29 -6.44 -16.41
C PHE A 180 7.49 -5.51 -16.32
N LEU A 181 8.32 -5.71 -15.30
CA LEU A 181 9.48 -4.88 -15.04
C LEU A 181 10.69 -5.77 -14.89
N TYR A 182 11.79 -5.37 -15.52
CA TYR A 182 13.08 -6.00 -15.31
C TYR A 182 14.22 -5.05 -15.61
N SER A 183 15.33 -5.31 -14.96
CA SER A 183 16.60 -4.66 -15.25
C SER A 183 17.36 -5.41 -16.34
N GLU A 184 18.08 -4.68 -17.19
CA GLU A 184 19.00 -5.24 -18.17
C GLU A 184 20.29 -4.41 -18.27
N VAL A 185 21.41 -5.06 -18.54
CA VAL A 185 22.73 -4.43 -18.70
C VAL A 185 23.29 -4.86 -20.04
N GLY A 186 23.42 -3.93 -20.99
CA GLY A 186 24.08 -4.17 -22.28
C GLY A 186 23.71 -5.49 -22.97
N SER A 187 24.62 -6.05 -23.73
CA SER A 187 24.49 -7.36 -24.40
C SER A 187 24.68 -8.55 -23.44
N LEU A 188 24.19 -8.48 -22.20
CA LEU A 188 24.19 -9.66 -21.32
C LEU A 188 23.11 -10.64 -21.76
N VAL A 189 23.54 -11.61 -22.57
CA VAL A 189 22.82 -12.85 -22.86
C VAL A 189 22.83 -13.69 -21.58
N GLY A 190 21.79 -13.53 -20.77
CA GLY A 190 21.66 -14.19 -19.48
C GLY A 190 20.22 -14.59 -19.18
N SER A 191 20.07 -15.70 -18.47
CA SER A 191 18.77 -16.24 -18.07
C SER A 191 18.08 -15.35 -17.04
N ARG A 192 16.89 -14.85 -17.36
CA ARG A 192 16.08 -13.98 -16.47
C ARG A 192 15.11 -14.82 -15.64
N THR A 193 14.99 -14.56 -14.35
CA THR A 193 13.94 -15.11 -13.49
C THR A 193 12.67 -14.26 -13.61
N ILE A 194 11.66 -14.78 -14.31
CA ILE A 194 10.31 -14.19 -14.34
C ILE A 194 9.56 -14.65 -13.09
N GLU A 195 8.86 -13.72 -12.44
CA GLU A 195 8.14 -13.97 -11.20
C GLU A 195 6.67 -13.61 -11.37
N ARG A 196 5.78 -14.53 -10.93
CA ARG A 196 4.34 -14.29 -10.97
C ARG A 196 3.94 -13.43 -9.78
N VAL A 197 3.54 -12.19 -10.07
CA VAL A 197 3.12 -11.24 -9.02
C VAL A 197 1.62 -11.30 -8.71
N MET A 198 0.78 -11.59 -9.71
CA MET A 198 -0.66 -11.73 -9.55
C MET A 198 -1.13 -12.96 -10.34
N ASP A 199 -2.09 -13.68 -9.78
CA ASP A 199 -2.66 -14.90 -10.37
C ASP A 199 -4.16 -14.94 -10.08
N ASN A 200 -4.99 -14.81 -11.11
CA ASN A 200 -6.46 -14.72 -10.99
C ASN A 200 -6.91 -13.70 -9.92
N ASP A 201 -6.46 -12.45 -10.05
CA ASP A 201 -6.72 -11.34 -9.12
C ASP A 201 -6.19 -11.51 -7.68
N ILE A 202 -5.54 -12.64 -7.39
CA ILE A 202 -4.90 -12.89 -6.10
C ILE A 202 -3.43 -12.48 -6.19
N ILE A 203 -3.03 -11.56 -5.32
CA ILE A 203 -1.62 -11.18 -5.16
C ILE A 203 -0.83 -12.37 -4.61
N LYS A 204 0.20 -12.80 -5.34
CA LYS A 204 1.13 -13.83 -4.89
C LYS A 204 2.19 -13.19 -4.00
N ARG A 205 1.94 -13.27 -2.69
CA ARG A 205 2.85 -12.77 -1.63
C ARG A 205 4.14 -13.59 -1.50
N THR A 206 4.23 -14.73 -2.17
CA THR A 206 5.41 -15.58 -2.18
C THR A 206 5.97 -15.68 -3.59
N ALA A 207 7.29 -15.57 -3.65
CA ALA A 207 8.11 -15.78 -4.82
C ALA A 207 8.82 -17.13 -4.67
N THR A 208 9.15 -17.77 -5.79
CA THR A 208 9.86 -19.05 -5.78
C THR A 208 11.09 -18.95 -6.66
N SER A 209 12.23 -19.34 -6.10
CA SER A 209 13.45 -19.62 -6.87
C SER A 209 13.79 -21.10 -6.78
N PHE A 210 14.45 -21.59 -7.82
CA PHE A 210 14.95 -22.96 -7.89
C PHE A 210 16.46 -22.94 -7.93
N TYR A 211 17.10 -23.88 -7.23
CA TYR A 211 18.54 -23.99 -7.15
C TYR A 211 19.01 -25.39 -7.55
N LEU A 212 20.10 -25.45 -8.30
CA LEU A 212 20.80 -26.70 -8.60
C LEU A 212 21.50 -27.23 -7.34
N PRO A 213 21.89 -28.51 -7.29
CA PRO A 213 22.58 -29.09 -6.12
C PRO A 213 23.88 -28.38 -5.75
N ASN A 214 24.51 -27.66 -6.68
CA ASN A 214 25.69 -26.85 -6.45
C ASN A 214 25.40 -25.44 -5.87
N GLY A 215 24.13 -25.13 -5.56
CA GLY A 215 23.69 -23.85 -5.01
C GLY A 215 23.51 -22.74 -6.04
N SER A 216 23.72 -23.01 -7.35
CA SER A 216 23.47 -22.03 -8.40
C SER A 216 21.98 -21.90 -8.73
N VAL A 217 21.51 -20.68 -9.03
CA VAL A 217 20.10 -20.43 -9.38
C VAL A 217 19.76 -21.03 -10.74
N TRP A 218 18.72 -21.85 -10.79
CA TRP A 218 18.13 -22.37 -12.01
C TRP A 218 17.04 -21.43 -12.53
N SER A 219 17.21 -21.00 -13.77
CA SER A 219 16.36 -20.01 -14.46
C SER A 219 15.80 -20.57 -15.78
N GLY A 220 15.93 -21.88 -15.98
CA GLY A 220 15.32 -22.58 -17.10
C GLY A 220 13.94 -23.13 -16.75
N PRO A 221 13.32 -23.89 -17.67
CA PRO A 221 12.07 -24.59 -17.41
C PRO A 221 12.17 -25.51 -16.19
N VAL A 222 11.07 -25.64 -15.46
CA VAL A 222 10.95 -26.48 -14.27
C VAL A 222 9.67 -27.29 -14.37
N HIS A 223 9.73 -28.55 -13.94
CA HIS A 223 8.55 -29.39 -13.77
C HIS A 223 8.60 -30.12 -12.43
N LYS A 224 7.45 -30.60 -11.96
CA LYS A 224 7.32 -31.39 -10.74
C LYS A 224 7.12 -32.87 -11.11
N HIS A 225 7.91 -33.76 -10.52
CA HIS A 225 7.80 -35.21 -10.71
C HIS A 225 7.98 -35.91 -9.35
N ASN A 226 6.98 -36.71 -8.92
CA ASN A 226 6.96 -37.39 -7.62
C ASN A 226 7.35 -36.48 -6.45
N ASP A 227 6.72 -35.31 -6.37
CA ASP A 227 6.97 -34.25 -5.37
C ASP A 227 8.33 -33.57 -5.37
N VAL A 228 9.20 -33.92 -6.32
CA VAL A 228 10.50 -33.29 -6.50
C VAL A 228 10.45 -32.34 -7.69
N TRP A 229 11.09 -31.18 -7.56
CA TRP A 229 11.25 -30.24 -8.67
C TRP A 229 12.48 -30.61 -9.48
N MET A 230 12.37 -30.62 -10.80
CA MET A 230 13.45 -31.06 -11.69
C MET A 230 13.58 -30.10 -12.87
N VAL A 231 14.79 -30.04 -13.44
CA VAL A 231 15.04 -29.20 -14.62
C VAL A 231 14.26 -29.70 -15.84
N GLY A 232 13.81 -28.78 -16.70
CA GLY A 232 13.08 -29.08 -17.93
C GLY A 232 11.57 -28.88 -17.80
N ALA A 233 10.88 -28.71 -18.92
CA ALA A 233 9.44 -28.42 -18.95
C ALA A 233 8.57 -29.66 -18.73
N ARG A 234 9.14 -30.86 -18.87
CA ARG A 234 8.47 -32.16 -18.72
C ARG A 234 9.46 -33.21 -18.25
N HIS A 235 8.93 -34.26 -17.65
CA HIS A 235 9.73 -35.42 -17.26
C HIS A 235 10.24 -36.17 -18.50
N THR A 236 11.50 -36.62 -18.44
CA THR A 236 12.12 -37.45 -19.49
C THR A 236 12.93 -38.56 -18.82
N SER A 237 13.14 -39.68 -19.52
CA SER A 237 13.94 -40.80 -19.04
C SER A 237 15.44 -40.49 -18.94
N ARG A 238 15.92 -39.45 -19.64
CA ARG A 238 17.31 -38.99 -19.52
C ARG A 238 17.50 -38.40 -18.12
N ALA A 239 18.50 -38.87 -17.39
CA ALA A 239 18.84 -38.33 -16.06
C ALA A 239 19.06 -36.80 -16.14
N HIS A 240 18.39 -36.07 -15.24
CA HIS A 240 18.48 -34.62 -15.16
C HIS A 240 18.41 -34.14 -13.70
N PRO A 241 19.07 -33.02 -13.35
CA PRO A 241 19.17 -32.55 -11.97
C PRO A 241 17.82 -32.28 -11.28
N VAL A 242 17.78 -32.63 -10.00
CA VAL A 242 16.78 -32.18 -9.03
C VAL A 242 17.09 -30.74 -8.59
N LEU A 243 16.04 -29.97 -8.35
CA LEU A 243 16.09 -28.58 -7.92
C LEU A 243 15.61 -28.44 -6.47
N GLU A 244 16.32 -27.63 -5.70
CA GLU A 244 15.86 -27.12 -4.41
C GLU A 244 14.91 -25.95 -4.67
N LYS A 245 13.67 -26.07 -4.20
CA LYS A 245 12.68 -24.98 -4.25
C LYS A 245 12.81 -24.14 -2.99
N VAL A 246 13.11 -22.85 -3.16
CA VAL A 246 13.13 -21.88 -2.06
C VAL A 246 12.02 -20.88 -2.28
N GLU A 247 11.12 -20.77 -1.30
CA GLU A 247 10.10 -19.74 -1.26
C GLU A 247 10.57 -18.58 -0.38
N TYR A 248 10.31 -17.37 -0.85
CA TYR A 248 10.57 -16.14 -0.11
C TYR A 248 9.40 -15.19 -0.26
N ASN A 249 9.28 -14.24 0.65
CA ASN A 249 8.26 -13.21 0.53
C ASN A 249 8.52 -12.39 -0.74
N ASN A 250 7.48 -12.22 -1.53
CA ASN A 250 7.48 -11.37 -2.69
C ASN A 250 7.50 -9.91 -2.22
N VAL A 251 8.71 -9.36 -2.13
CA VAL A 251 8.92 -7.95 -1.78
C VAL A 251 8.72 -7.01 -2.97
N LYS A 252 8.63 -7.54 -4.20
CA LYS A 252 8.47 -6.73 -5.42
C LYS A 252 7.06 -6.16 -5.55
N ILE A 253 6.08 -6.76 -4.87
CA ILE A 253 4.71 -6.27 -4.81
C ILE A 253 4.50 -5.50 -3.52
N GLN A 254 4.39 -4.20 -3.63
CA GLN A 254 3.89 -3.35 -2.57
C GLN A 254 2.41 -3.08 -2.86
N ASP A 255 1.51 -3.78 -2.16
CA ASP A 255 0.06 -3.54 -2.29
C ASP A 255 -0.32 -2.27 -1.54
N PHE A 256 -0.19 -1.12 -2.19
CA PHE A 256 -0.52 0.17 -1.58
C PHE A 256 -2.02 0.40 -1.41
N ARG A 257 -2.89 -0.47 -1.93
CA ARG A 257 -4.33 -0.38 -1.66
C ARG A 257 -4.63 -0.57 -0.18
N ILE A 258 -3.74 -1.24 0.57
CA ILE A 258 -3.86 -1.29 2.02
C ILE A 258 -3.66 0.09 2.65
N PHE A 259 -2.83 0.97 2.06
CA PHE A 259 -2.71 2.35 2.52
C PHE A 259 -3.95 3.14 2.17
N ASN A 260 -4.55 2.96 0.99
CA ASN A 260 -5.85 3.59 0.69
C ASN A 260 -6.95 3.10 1.64
N ARG A 261 -6.96 1.81 2.00
CA ARG A 261 -7.87 1.27 3.03
C ARG A 261 -7.52 1.77 4.43
N LEU A 262 -6.25 1.95 4.76
CA LEU A 262 -5.79 2.51 6.04
C LEU A 262 -6.06 4.01 6.11
N GLU A 263 -6.04 4.72 4.99
CA GLU A 263 -6.36 6.14 4.84
C GLU A 263 -7.87 6.33 4.86
N GLU A 264 -8.66 5.48 4.21
CA GLU A 264 -10.11 5.36 4.42
C GLU A 264 -10.43 5.01 5.87
N MET A 265 -9.68 4.07 6.49
CA MET A 265 -9.83 3.76 7.90
C MET A 265 -9.36 4.91 8.80
N GLN A 266 -8.33 5.70 8.47
CA GLN A 266 -7.92 6.89 9.23
C GLN A 266 -8.89 8.05 9.04
N ASN A 267 -9.48 8.20 7.85
CA ASN A 267 -10.54 9.15 7.58
C ASN A 267 -11.82 8.76 8.34
N ASN A 268 -12.04 7.46 8.57
CA ASN A 268 -13.13 6.94 9.41
C ASN A 268 -12.76 6.86 10.92
N ILE A 269 -11.48 6.79 11.27
CA ILE A 269 -10.94 6.77 12.62
C ILE A 269 -10.18 8.08 12.79
N SER A 270 -10.92 9.15 13.06
CA SER A 270 -10.35 10.46 13.35
C SER A 270 -9.54 10.40 14.66
N LEU A 271 -8.26 10.00 14.58
CA LEU A 271 -7.36 9.83 15.74
C LEU A 271 -6.75 11.15 16.23
N THR A 272 -7.15 12.29 15.68
CA THR A 272 -6.54 13.59 16.02
C THR A 272 -7.57 14.72 16.08
N ARG A 273 -8.76 14.47 16.63
CA ARG A 273 -9.47 15.57 17.27
C ARG A 273 -8.93 15.68 18.68
N GLU A 274 -8.12 16.70 18.95
CA GLU A 274 -7.96 17.18 20.32
C GLU A 274 -9.37 17.43 20.85
N VAL A 275 -9.80 16.55 21.73
CA VAL A 275 -11.11 16.62 22.35
C VAL A 275 -11.02 17.75 23.36
N ASP A 276 -11.80 18.80 23.15
CA ASP A 276 -12.04 19.78 24.21
C ASP A 276 -12.86 19.09 25.30
N PRO A 277 -12.30 18.82 26.49
CA PRO A 277 -13.01 18.11 27.55
C PRO A 277 -14.27 18.87 28.03
N ARG A 278 -14.40 20.17 27.68
CA ARG A 278 -15.64 20.94 27.88
C ARG A 278 -16.84 20.39 27.09
N ARG A 279 -16.63 19.51 26.10
CA ARG A 279 -17.73 18.89 25.35
C ARG A 279 -18.37 17.70 26.07
N ILE A 280 -17.64 17.07 26.99
CA ILE A 280 -18.16 15.93 27.77
C ILE A 280 -18.89 16.42 29.03
N LEU A 281 -18.38 17.45 29.70
CA LEU A 281 -18.91 17.95 30.96
C LEU A 281 -19.50 19.35 30.79
N SER A 282 -20.68 19.59 31.36
CA SER A 282 -21.18 20.96 31.50
C SER A 282 -20.39 21.75 32.55
N ASN A 283 -20.61 23.06 32.58
CA ASN A 283 -20.23 23.86 33.75
C ASN A 283 -20.91 23.32 35.02
N LEU A 284 -20.28 23.56 36.17
CA LEU A 284 -20.88 23.30 37.48
C LEU A 284 -21.86 24.43 37.81
N PHE A 285 -23.14 24.11 37.90
CA PHE A 285 -24.18 25.00 38.37
C PHE A 285 -24.32 24.84 39.89
N LEU A 286 -24.36 25.96 40.62
CA LEU A 286 -24.51 25.97 42.06
C LEU A 286 -25.89 26.50 42.42
N THR A 287 -26.59 25.78 43.29
CA THR A 287 -27.83 26.21 43.92
C THR A 287 -27.73 26.05 45.44
N ARG A 288 -28.69 26.58 46.19
CA ARG A 288 -28.82 26.35 47.62
C ARG A 288 -30.10 25.59 47.90
N ASP A 289 -30.06 24.66 48.84
CA ASP A 289 -31.27 24.00 49.34
C ASP A 289 -31.96 24.83 50.45
N GLY A 290 -33.03 24.28 51.01
CA GLY A 290 -33.80 24.93 52.10
C GLY A 290 -32.98 25.21 53.36
N ASP A 291 -31.88 24.48 53.56
CA ASP A 291 -30.94 24.65 54.69
C ASP A 291 -29.78 25.61 54.34
N SER A 292 -29.88 26.33 53.22
CA SER A 292 -28.83 27.20 52.68
C SER A 292 -27.53 26.49 52.30
N ALA A 293 -27.52 25.16 52.25
CA ALA A 293 -26.35 24.38 51.86
C ALA A 293 -26.15 24.44 50.33
N ALA A 294 -24.92 24.64 49.90
CA ALA A 294 -24.60 24.69 48.47
C ALA A 294 -24.71 23.28 47.84
N ARG A 295 -25.51 23.16 46.78
CA ARG A 295 -25.65 21.97 45.95
C ARG A 295 -25.09 22.25 44.56
N GLY A 296 -24.25 21.35 44.08
CA GLY A 296 -23.70 21.41 42.73
C GLY A 296 -24.44 20.48 41.79
N LEU A 297 -24.75 20.97 40.59
CA LEU A 297 -25.28 20.19 39.48
C LEU A 297 -24.35 20.34 38.28
N PHE A 298 -24.03 19.22 37.63
CA PHE A 298 -23.38 19.21 36.33
C PHE A 298 -23.99 18.09 35.50
N ALA A 299 -23.96 18.24 34.19
CA ALA A 299 -24.39 17.25 33.23
C ALA A 299 -23.17 16.62 32.56
N VAL A 300 -23.32 15.35 32.18
CA VAL A 300 -22.33 14.59 31.42
C VAL A 300 -22.96 14.17 30.10
N ASN A 301 -22.34 14.52 28.99
CA ASN A 301 -22.70 14.00 27.68
C ASN A 301 -22.11 12.60 27.50
N ILE A 302 -22.87 11.59 27.95
CA ILE A 302 -22.46 10.17 27.91
C ILE A 302 -22.22 9.69 26.48
N GLU A 303 -22.97 10.19 25.50
CA GLU A 303 -22.78 9.79 24.11
C GLU A 303 -21.42 10.25 23.57
N SER A 304 -21.07 11.53 23.78
CA SER A 304 -19.75 12.05 23.43
C SER A 304 -18.64 11.31 24.16
N PHE A 305 -18.82 11.08 25.46
CA PHE A 305 -17.85 10.33 26.27
C PHE A 305 -17.61 8.92 25.70
N LEU A 306 -18.67 8.18 25.34
CA LEU A 306 -18.55 6.83 24.78
C LEU A 306 -17.99 6.84 23.36
N ARG A 307 -18.35 7.81 22.51
CA ARG A 307 -17.74 8.02 21.18
C ARG A 307 -16.23 8.26 21.28
N GLU A 308 -15.76 8.88 22.35
CA GLU A 308 -14.34 9.25 22.46
C GLU A 308 -13.50 8.19 23.19
N ASN A 309 -14.11 7.46 24.13
CA ASN A 309 -13.37 6.56 25.03
C ASN A 309 -13.69 5.07 24.83
N SER A 310 -14.67 4.72 24.00
CA SER A 310 -14.99 3.31 23.71
C SER A 310 -14.03 2.71 22.69
N ARG A 311 -13.62 1.46 22.93
CA ARG A 311 -12.86 0.62 21.98
C ARG A 311 -13.57 0.46 20.62
N PHE A 312 -14.90 0.58 20.61
CA PHE A 312 -15.74 0.47 19.42
C PHE A 312 -16.53 1.75 19.14
N ASN A 313 -15.89 2.91 19.29
CA ASN A 313 -16.48 4.21 19.04
C ASN A 313 -17.20 4.33 17.68
N ASN A 314 -16.72 3.65 16.64
CA ASN A 314 -17.31 3.68 15.31
C ASN A 314 -18.78 3.22 15.27
N LEU A 315 -19.20 2.39 16.23
CA LEU A 315 -20.59 1.95 16.34
C LEU A 315 -21.57 3.10 16.63
N PHE A 316 -21.07 4.19 17.24
CA PHE A 316 -21.86 5.38 17.54
C PHE A 316 -22.07 6.32 16.34
N TYR A 317 -21.45 6.05 15.18
CA TYR A 317 -21.75 6.76 13.93
C TYR A 317 -22.82 6.04 13.08
N THR A 318 -23.39 4.95 13.59
CA THR A 318 -24.46 4.21 12.91
C THR A 318 -25.84 4.79 13.24
N SER A 319 -26.87 4.46 12.46
CA SER A 319 -28.26 4.87 12.73
C SER A 319 -28.89 4.21 13.96
N LYS A 320 -28.14 3.46 14.77
CA LYS A 320 -28.63 2.68 15.92
C LYS A 320 -28.05 3.14 17.26
N VAL A 321 -27.59 4.39 17.36
CA VAL A 321 -27.03 4.97 18.60
C VAL A 321 -27.95 4.77 19.80
N ASP A 322 -29.26 4.99 19.65
CA ASP A 322 -30.22 4.88 20.75
C ASP A 322 -30.21 3.50 21.42
N LYS A 323 -30.05 2.43 20.62
CA LYS A 323 -29.98 1.06 21.15
C LYS A 323 -28.70 0.82 21.93
N LEU A 324 -27.58 1.39 21.47
CA LEU A 324 -26.31 1.31 22.20
C LEU A 324 -26.38 2.10 23.50
N MET A 325 -26.97 3.29 23.46
CA MET A 325 -27.17 4.15 24.63
C MET A 325 -28.10 3.51 25.66
N ALA A 326 -29.13 2.77 25.24
CA ALA A 326 -30.02 2.03 26.15
C ALA A 326 -29.30 0.94 26.97
N HIS A 327 -28.17 0.42 26.47
CA HIS A 327 -27.35 -0.56 27.17
C HIS A 327 -26.13 0.05 27.87
N ALA A 328 -25.87 1.34 27.70
CA ALA A 328 -24.84 2.04 28.42
C ALA A 328 -25.28 2.27 29.87
N SER A 329 -24.47 1.83 30.82
CA SER A 329 -24.72 2.03 32.25
C SER A 329 -23.49 2.60 32.94
N ILE A 330 -23.72 3.51 33.89
CA ILE A 330 -22.66 4.06 34.73
C ILE A 330 -22.52 3.13 35.93
N GLN A 331 -21.45 2.33 35.95
CA GLN A 331 -21.18 1.38 37.04
C GLN A 331 -20.62 2.07 38.28
N SER A 332 -19.80 3.11 38.08
CA SER A 332 -19.21 3.88 39.16
C SER A 332 -18.94 5.32 38.73
N LEU A 333 -19.13 6.27 39.65
CA LEU A 333 -18.83 7.67 39.47
C LEU A 333 -18.09 8.19 40.70
N ARG A 334 -16.91 8.77 40.51
CA ARG A 334 -16.14 9.40 41.58
C ARG A 334 -15.90 10.88 41.27
N VAL A 335 -16.22 11.74 42.22
CA VAL A 335 -15.92 13.17 42.18
C VAL A 335 -14.73 13.43 43.09
N ILE A 336 -13.63 13.88 42.50
CA ILE A 336 -12.40 14.18 43.21
C ILE A 336 -12.22 15.70 43.24
N ARG A 337 -12.06 16.25 44.43
CA ARG A 337 -11.66 17.64 44.62
C ARG A 337 -10.14 17.71 44.69
N ILE A 338 -9.58 18.51 43.80
CA ILE A 338 -8.17 18.88 43.84
C ILE A 338 -8.07 20.20 44.60
N LYS A 339 -7.41 20.19 45.77
CA LYS A 339 -7.09 21.44 46.46
C LYS A 339 -5.89 22.05 45.74
N ARG A 340 -6.02 23.29 45.25
CA ARG A 340 -4.85 24.07 44.83
C ARG A 340 -4.45 24.93 46.01
N GLU A 341 -3.32 24.62 46.62
CA GLU A 341 -2.70 25.58 47.51
C GLU A 341 -2.27 26.80 46.69
N LYS A 342 -2.50 28.00 47.23
CA LYS A 342 -1.89 29.20 46.67
C LYS A 342 -0.40 29.07 46.92
N LYS A 343 0.37 28.59 45.93
CA LYS A 343 1.82 28.65 46.01
C LYS A 343 2.23 30.10 46.22
N GLY A 344 2.81 30.40 47.39
CA GLY A 344 3.68 31.57 47.51
C GLY A 344 4.81 31.42 46.51
N VAL A 345 5.26 32.51 45.92
CA VAL A 345 6.22 32.53 44.80
C VAL A 345 7.56 31.82 45.12
N ASN A 346 7.83 31.50 46.38
CA ASN A 346 9.14 31.02 46.84
C ASN A 346 9.19 29.59 47.42
N ASP A 347 8.09 28.83 47.51
CA ASP A 347 8.14 27.45 48.02
C ASP A 347 8.21 26.42 46.89
N PHE A 348 9.42 25.89 46.68
CA PHE A 348 9.73 24.78 45.77
C PHE A 348 9.80 23.42 46.50
N ASP A 349 9.17 23.29 47.65
CA ASP A 349 9.10 21.99 48.31
C ASP A 349 8.15 21.05 47.55
N PHE A 350 8.62 19.83 47.32
CA PHE A 350 7.88 18.75 46.69
C PHE A 350 6.76 18.29 47.62
N ILE A 351 5.59 18.91 47.53
CA ILE A 351 4.38 18.42 48.18
C ILE A 351 4.06 17.03 47.62
N ASP A 352 3.97 16.04 48.51
CA ASP A 352 3.58 14.68 48.16
C ASP A 352 2.21 14.71 47.47
N GLN A 353 2.14 14.18 46.24
CA GLN A 353 0.96 14.29 45.39
C GLN A 353 -0.30 13.68 46.02
N LYS A 354 -0.15 12.84 47.06
CA LYS A 354 -1.25 12.23 47.79
C LYS A 354 -2.14 13.20 48.56
N ASP A 355 -1.62 14.35 49.02
CA ASP A 355 -2.42 15.30 49.83
C ASP A 355 -3.27 16.27 48.98
N LEU A 356 -3.06 16.28 47.65
CA LEU A 356 -3.73 17.21 46.73
C LEU A 356 -5.13 16.74 46.30
N TYR A 357 -5.45 15.46 46.47
CA TYR A 357 -6.70 14.86 45.98
C TYR A 357 -7.55 14.35 47.13
N SER A 358 -8.81 14.77 47.18
CA SER A 358 -9.80 14.25 48.13
C SER A 358 -11.06 13.81 47.40
N THR A 359 -11.52 12.58 47.63
CA THR A 359 -12.81 12.11 47.12
C THR A 359 -13.93 12.84 47.88
N VAL A 360 -14.74 13.61 47.16
CA VAL A 360 -15.85 14.38 47.75
C VAL A 360 -17.21 13.73 47.53
N ALA A 361 -17.32 12.87 46.52
CA ALA A 361 -18.47 12.02 46.31
C ALA A 361 -18.05 10.75 45.54
N GLU A 362 -18.69 9.62 45.85
CA GLU A 362 -18.47 8.36 45.15
C GLU A 362 -19.78 7.57 45.10
N SER A 363 -20.06 7.01 43.92
CA SER A 363 -21.17 6.10 43.65
C SER A 363 -20.59 4.85 42.99
N GLY A 364 -21.03 3.67 43.42
CA GLY A 364 -20.70 2.41 42.77
C GLY A 364 -21.44 1.24 43.42
N ASP A 365 -21.61 0.14 42.68
CA ASP A 365 -22.34 -1.05 43.16
C ASP A 365 -21.70 -1.71 44.39
N HIS A 366 -20.47 -1.33 44.73
CA HIS A 366 -19.74 -1.78 45.92
C HIS A 366 -19.55 -0.70 47.00
N SER A 367 -20.10 0.52 46.82
CA SER A 367 -20.02 1.55 47.85
C SER A 367 -21.18 1.40 48.85
N SER A 368 -20.84 1.41 50.14
CA SER A 368 -21.82 1.38 51.25
C SER A 368 -22.68 2.65 51.36
N ARG A 369 -22.51 3.61 50.43
CA ARG A 369 -23.29 4.85 50.32
C ARG A 369 -24.03 4.86 48.98
N LYS A 370 -25.21 4.25 48.94
CA LYS A 370 -26.09 4.26 47.76
C LYS A 370 -26.64 5.67 47.51
N PHE A 371 -26.36 6.22 46.33
CA PHE A 371 -27.21 7.25 45.75
C PHE A 371 -28.56 6.62 45.40
N LEU A 372 -29.66 7.20 45.89
CA LEU A 372 -31.00 6.88 45.47
C LEU A 372 -31.20 7.34 44.01
N MET A 373 -30.93 6.47 43.05
CA MET A 373 -31.49 6.64 41.71
C MET A 373 -33.00 6.35 41.77
N ARG A 374 -33.82 7.40 41.90
CA ARG A 374 -35.24 7.29 41.54
C ARG A 374 -35.35 7.25 40.03
N LYS A 375 -35.86 6.14 39.48
CA LYS A 375 -36.43 6.08 38.13
C LYS A 375 -37.62 7.04 38.09
N ASN A 376 -37.42 8.24 37.56
CA ASN A 376 -38.53 9.15 37.25
C ASN A 376 -38.69 9.18 35.73
N ASN A 377 -39.61 8.36 35.23
CA ASN A 377 -40.42 8.74 34.09
C ASN A 377 -41.37 9.82 34.60
N PHE A 378 -41.20 11.07 34.16
CA PHE A 378 -42.27 12.06 34.19
C PHE A 378 -42.53 12.44 32.73
N ILE A 379 -43.58 11.85 32.18
CA ILE A 379 -44.38 12.50 31.14
C ILE A 379 -45.44 13.25 31.93
N ASP A 380 -45.40 14.56 31.85
CA ASP A 380 -46.42 15.45 32.39
C ASP A 380 -47.57 15.50 31.38
N GLU A 381 -48.51 14.56 31.50
CA GLU A 381 -49.82 14.65 30.88
C GLU A 381 -50.79 15.13 31.97
N ASN A 382 -50.98 16.45 32.04
CA ASN A 382 -52.25 17.15 32.29
C ASN A 382 -52.01 18.54 32.90
N MET A 383 -52.06 19.59 32.07
CA MET A 383 -52.59 20.89 32.46
C MET A 383 -53.31 21.54 31.27
N ASP A 384 -54.56 21.14 31.07
CA ASP A 384 -55.63 22.06 30.72
C ASP A 384 -56.38 22.37 32.03
N GLY A 385 -56.44 23.66 32.39
CA GLY A 385 -57.05 24.19 33.61
C GLY A 385 -56.57 25.58 33.93
#